data_AF-A0A4Y2X5P8-F1
#
_entry.id   AF-A0A4Y2X5P8-F1
#
_cell.length_a   1.000
_cell.length_b   1.000
_cell.length_c   1.000
_cell.angle_alpha   90.00
_cell.angle_beta   90.00
_cell.angle_gamma   90.00
#
_symmetry.space_group_name_H-M   'P 1'
#
loop_
_entity.id
_entity.type
_entity.pdbx_description
1 polymer ?
#
loop_
_entity_poly.entity_id
_entity_poly.type
_entity_poly.pdbx_seq_one_letter_code
_entity_poly.pdbx_strand_id
1 'polypeptide(L)'
;LNKAIIVAAAYAKSYDDTLKAFKEDQINYVKHLARAKATCEQLKEVIEMHHREKNRLLDVIPRFVDVGPFRLVTEGVRLAAVRKHEQLADAVLAHFYDKLRQKMEALNDQFLVLLDRIDQPTGNIEDMLEKKVWCRTVPKKIERLSHEVNILRSDCKLIASFNRNMDDDDFSTYWRVQVCSAFRYMDGLTLYGRVFCFVCLK
;
A
#
# COMPACT_ATOMS: atom_id res chain seq x y z
N LEU A 1 45.64 9.44 -28.59
CA LEU A 1 44.56 8.43 -28.50
C LEU A 1 44.61 7.62 -27.20
N ASN A 2 45.72 6.95 -26.85
CA ASN A 2 45.80 6.08 -25.67
C ASN A 2 45.33 6.74 -24.35
N LYS A 3 45.66 8.01 -24.12
CA LYS A 3 45.20 8.75 -22.92
C LYS A 3 43.67 8.91 -22.86
N ALA A 4 43.01 9.18 -23.99
CA ALA A 4 41.56 9.34 -24.04
C ALA A 4 40.82 8.00 -23.82
N ILE A 5 41.38 6.90 -24.34
CA ILE A 5 40.84 5.53 -24.12
C ILE A 5 40.90 5.16 -22.64
N ILE A 6 42.01 5.47 -21.95
CA ILE A 6 42.16 5.21 -20.51
C ILE A 6 41.11 5.97 -19.70
N VAL A 7 40.88 7.26 -20.01
CA VAL A 7 39.87 8.08 -19.32
C VAL A 7 38.46 7.57 -19.59
N ALA A 8 38.15 7.21 -20.85
CA ALA A 8 36.84 6.64 -21.19
C ALA A 8 36.59 5.30 -20.49
N ALA A 9 37.59 4.42 -20.41
CA ALA A 9 37.49 3.16 -19.70
C ALA A 9 37.31 3.35 -18.18
N ALA A 10 38.00 4.33 -17.59
CA ALA A 10 37.81 4.69 -16.18
C ALA A 10 36.39 5.19 -15.92
N TYR A 11 35.84 6.03 -16.81
CA TYR A 11 34.45 6.47 -16.74
C TYR A 11 33.46 5.31 -16.87
N ALA A 12 33.63 4.42 -17.84
CA ALA A 12 32.77 3.24 -17.98
C ALA A 12 32.76 2.40 -16.69
N LYS A 13 33.93 2.16 -16.09
CA LYS A 13 34.07 1.39 -14.85
C LYS A 13 33.41 2.08 -13.65
N SER A 14 33.38 3.41 -13.60
CA SER A 14 32.70 4.15 -12.52
C SER A 14 31.19 3.90 -12.50
N TYR A 15 30.58 3.58 -13.65
CA TYR A 15 29.15 3.28 -13.75
C TYR A 15 28.82 1.80 -13.56
N ASP A 16 29.82 0.90 -13.61
CA ASP A 16 29.60 -0.54 -13.39
C ASP A 16 29.01 -0.81 -12.00
N ASP A 17 29.45 -0.09 -10.98
CA ASP A 17 28.95 -0.29 -9.62
C ASP A 17 27.50 0.19 -9.47
N THR A 18 27.16 1.32 -10.10
CA THR A 18 25.76 1.79 -10.21
C THR A 18 24.90 0.76 -10.93
N LEU A 19 25.39 0.17 -12.02
CA LEU A 19 24.67 -0.86 -12.79
C LEU A 19 24.55 -2.21 -12.05
N LYS A 20 25.54 -2.59 -11.23
CA LYS A 20 25.48 -3.81 -10.41
C LYS A 20 24.36 -3.75 -9.37
N ALA A 21 24.14 -2.58 -8.76
CA ALA A 21 23.05 -2.37 -7.81
C ALA A 21 21.65 -2.59 -8.45
N PHE A 22 21.54 -2.46 -9.77
CA PHE A 22 20.29 -2.61 -10.51
C PHE A 22 19.99 -4.04 -11.01
N LYS A 23 20.82 -5.02 -10.66
CA LYS A 23 20.62 -6.43 -11.06
C LYS A 23 19.42 -7.09 -10.37
N GLU A 24 18.92 -6.52 -9.28
CA GLU A 24 17.78 -7.09 -8.58
C GLU A 24 16.48 -6.89 -9.39
N ASP A 25 15.71 -7.97 -9.51
CA ASP A 25 14.43 -7.96 -10.20
C ASP A 25 13.33 -7.33 -9.32
N GLN A 26 12.40 -6.60 -9.95
CA GLN A 26 11.30 -5.91 -9.27
C GLN A 26 10.49 -6.87 -8.39
N ILE A 27 10.26 -8.09 -8.89
CA ILE A 27 9.50 -9.12 -8.20
C ILE A 27 10.22 -9.58 -6.94
N ASN A 28 11.53 -9.78 -7.00
CA ASN A 28 12.32 -10.21 -5.84
C ASN A 28 12.37 -9.10 -4.78
N TYR A 29 12.52 -7.86 -5.20
CA TYR A 29 12.53 -6.71 -4.31
C TYR A 29 11.21 -6.59 -3.51
N VAL A 30 10.06 -6.67 -4.19
CA VAL A 30 8.75 -6.68 -3.53
C VAL A 30 8.58 -7.89 -2.61
N LYS A 31 9.04 -9.08 -3.02
CA LYS A 31 9.01 -10.27 -2.16
C LYS A 31 9.84 -10.11 -0.88
N HIS A 32 10.99 -9.43 -0.96
CA HIS A 32 11.80 -9.12 0.22
C HIS A 32 11.05 -8.21 1.18
N LEU A 33 10.40 -7.15 0.68
CA LEU A 33 9.58 -6.25 1.48
C LEU A 33 8.36 -6.95 2.10
N ALA A 34 7.71 -7.82 1.34
CA ALA A 34 6.58 -8.63 1.83
C ALA A 34 7.01 -9.58 2.97
N ARG A 35 8.16 -10.25 2.82
CA ARG A 35 8.74 -11.12 3.87
C ARG A 35 9.13 -10.35 5.12
N ALA A 36 9.66 -9.14 4.94
CA ALA A 36 10.02 -8.25 6.05
C ALA A 36 8.80 -7.67 6.79
N LYS A 37 7.57 -7.89 6.28
CA LYS A 37 6.32 -7.33 6.82
C LYS A 37 6.37 -5.81 6.99
N ALA A 38 7.03 -5.11 6.07
CA ALA A 38 7.23 -3.67 6.14
C ALA A 38 5.92 -2.90 6.38
N THR A 39 5.92 -1.93 7.30
CA THR A 39 4.73 -1.12 7.61
C THR A 39 4.40 -0.16 6.45
N CYS A 40 3.18 0.39 6.43
CA CYS A 40 2.77 1.36 5.41
C CYS A 40 3.63 2.63 5.43
N GLU A 41 4.11 3.05 6.60
CA GLU A 41 5.09 4.14 6.76
C GLU A 41 6.45 3.79 6.15
N GLN A 42 6.97 2.58 6.41
CA GLN A 42 8.23 2.12 5.83
C GLN A 42 8.14 2.01 4.30
N LEU A 43 7.01 1.54 3.77
CA LEU A 43 6.79 1.49 2.32
C LEU A 43 6.82 2.90 1.71
N LYS A 44 6.23 3.89 2.39
CA LYS A 44 6.30 5.31 1.97
C LYS A 44 7.75 5.81 1.94
N GLU A 45 8.53 5.56 2.99
CA GLU A 45 9.94 5.96 3.04
C GLU A 45 10.78 5.34 1.92
N VAL A 46 10.53 4.06 1.60
CA VAL A 46 11.22 3.37 0.50
C VAL A 46 10.89 3.99 -0.86
N ILE A 47 9.62 4.35 -1.09
CA ILE A 47 9.19 5.03 -2.33
C ILE A 47 9.86 6.41 -2.44
N GLU A 48 9.83 7.20 -1.37
CA GLU A 48 10.48 8.52 -1.31
C GLU A 48 12.00 8.42 -1.49
N MET A 49 12.63 7.38 -0.94
CA MET A 49 14.05 7.09 -1.14
C MET A 49 14.36 6.85 -2.62
N HIS A 50 13.56 6.04 -3.33
CA HIS A 50 13.77 5.81 -4.75
C HIS A 50 13.54 7.06 -5.60
N HIS A 51 12.55 7.90 -5.27
CA HIS A 51 12.38 9.20 -5.93
C HIS A 51 13.56 10.15 -5.68
N ARG A 52 14.10 10.17 -4.45
CA ARG A 52 15.29 10.98 -4.11
C ARG A 52 16.52 10.50 -4.87
N GLU A 53 16.76 9.20 -4.92
CA GLU A 53 17.92 8.64 -5.62
C GLU A 53 17.78 8.83 -7.14
N LYS A 54 16.57 8.73 -7.70
CA LYS A 54 16.29 9.12 -9.10
C LYS A 54 16.73 10.56 -9.38
N ASN A 55 16.34 11.52 -8.54
CA ASN A 55 16.70 12.93 -8.72
C ASN A 55 18.22 13.13 -8.56
N ARG A 56 18.82 12.50 -7.56
CA ARG A 56 20.27 12.53 -7.36
C ARG A 56 21.04 12.01 -8.58
N LEU A 57 20.58 10.92 -9.21
CA LEU A 57 21.21 10.37 -10.41
C LEU A 57 21.10 11.30 -11.62
N LEU A 58 20.01 12.07 -11.73
CA LEU A 58 19.87 13.09 -12.77
C LEU A 58 20.88 14.23 -12.61
N ASP A 59 21.22 14.58 -11.36
CA ASP A 59 22.18 15.63 -11.04
C ASP A 59 23.65 15.14 -11.13
N VAL A 60 23.92 13.92 -10.68
CA VAL A 60 25.28 13.34 -10.62
C VAL A 60 25.75 12.88 -11.99
N ILE A 61 24.88 12.28 -12.80
CA ILE A 61 25.27 11.72 -14.12
C ILE A 61 24.97 12.77 -15.20
N PRO A 62 26.00 13.35 -15.85
CA PRO A 62 25.78 14.29 -16.94
C PRO A 62 25.22 13.60 -18.19
N ARG A 63 24.70 14.39 -19.14
CA ARG A 63 24.24 13.87 -20.45
C ARG A 63 25.40 13.40 -21.32
N PHE A 64 26.48 14.17 -21.26
CA PHE A 64 27.70 13.93 -22.00
C PHE A 64 28.89 14.49 -21.21
N VAL A 65 30.06 13.91 -21.46
CA VAL A 65 31.35 14.37 -20.92
C VAL A 65 32.30 14.55 -22.09
N ASP A 66 32.86 15.75 -22.25
CA ASP A 66 33.85 16.03 -23.28
C ASP A 66 35.25 15.67 -22.74
N VAL A 67 35.91 14.70 -23.37
CA VAL A 67 37.27 14.22 -23.04
C VAL A 67 38.18 14.58 -24.21
N GLY A 68 38.72 15.81 -24.17
CA GLY A 68 39.51 16.37 -25.27
C GLY A 68 38.66 16.51 -26.54
N PRO A 69 39.08 15.94 -27.70
CA PRO A 69 38.30 16.00 -28.93
C PRO A 69 37.15 14.98 -29.02
N PHE A 70 36.97 14.14 -27.99
CA PHE A 70 35.94 13.09 -27.96
C PHE A 70 34.80 13.48 -27.03
N ARG A 71 33.57 13.20 -27.43
CA ARG A 71 32.37 13.35 -26.60
C ARG A 71 31.85 11.99 -26.16
N LEU A 72 31.88 11.72 -24.87
CA LEU A 72 31.29 10.52 -24.28
C LEU A 72 29.82 10.79 -23.98
N VAL A 73 28.92 10.00 -24.56
CA VAL A 73 27.48 10.11 -24.32
C VAL A 73 27.10 9.16 -23.19
N THR A 74 26.77 9.73 -22.03
CA THR A 74 26.38 8.99 -20.81
C THR A 74 24.87 8.95 -20.58
N GLU A 75 24.10 9.61 -21.45
CA GLU A 75 22.64 9.69 -21.39
C GLU A 75 21.96 8.33 -21.27
N GLY A 76 22.42 7.31 -22.00
CA GLY A 76 21.83 5.97 -21.96
C GLY A 76 21.91 5.33 -20.57
N VAL A 77 23.08 5.43 -19.92
CA VAL A 77 23.29 4.91 -18.55
C VAL A 77 22.45 5.69 -17.56
N ARG A 78 22.38 7.02 -17.72
CA ARG A 78 21.57 7.90 -16.88
C ARG A 78 20.09 7.53 -16.93
N LEU A 79 19.52 7.42 -18.13
CA LEU A 79 18.12 7.08 -18.31
C LEU A 79 17.82 5.65 -17.85
N ALA A 80 18.73 4.69 -18.06
CA ALA A 80 18.57 3.33 -17.55
C ALA A 80 18.50 3.29 -16.02
N ALA A 81 19.39 4.00 -15.34
CA ALA A 81 19.42 4.07 -13.88
C ALA A 81 18.16 4.75 -13.31
N VAL A 82 17.75 5.88 -13.91
CA VAL A 82 16.52 6.61 -13.56
C VAL A 82 15.29 5.74 -13.74
N ARG A 83 15.16 5.07 -14.90
CA ARG A 83 14.04 4.17 -15.19
C ARG A 83 13.97 3.01 -14.20
N LYS A 84 15.12 2.50 -13.75
CA LYS A 84 15.14 1.40 -12.78
C LYS A 84 14.60 1.85 -11.41
N HIS A 85 14.98 3.02 -10.92
CA HIS A 85 14.41 3.56 -9.68
C HIS A 85 12.93 3.85 -9.78
N GLU A 86 12.48 4.37 -10.92
CA GLU A 86 11.05 4.59 -11.20
C GLU A 86 10.27 3.27 -11.18
N GLN A 87 10.77 2.26 -11.87
CA GLN A 87 10.19 0.91 -11.86
C GLN A 87 10.14 0.29 -10.46
N LEU A 88 11.17 0.46 -9.64
CA LEU A 88 11.18 -0.04 -8.27
C LEU A 88 10.18 0.72 -7.40
N ALA A 89 10.12 2.05 -7.50
CA ALA A 89 9.12 2.86 -6.80
C ALA A 89 7.70 2.44 -7.17
N ASP A 90 7.42 2.25 -8.47
CA ASP A 90 6.12 1.79 -8.97
C ASP A 90 5.76 0.39 -8.44
N ALA A 91 6.74 -0.54 -8.41
CA ALA A 91 6.52 -1.89 -7.89
C ALA A 91 6.21 -1.89 -6.38
N VAL A 92 6.91 -1.06 -5.60
CA VAL A 92 6.64 -0.89 -4.16
C VAL A 92 5.29 -0.23 -3.93
N LEU A 93 4.94 0.77 -4.75
CA LEU A 93 3.66 1.44 -4.67
C LEU A 93 2.51 0.48 -4.99
N ALA A 94 2.63 -0.34 -6.04
CA ALA A 94 1.66 -1.40 -6.37
C ALA A 94 1.49 -2.37 -5.19
N HIS A 95 2.59 -2.83 -4.58
CA HIS A 95 2.53 -3.69 -3.40
C HIS A 95 1.82 -3.03 -2.20
N PHE A 96 2.02 -1.71 -2.02
CA PHE A 96 1.32 -0.95 -0.98
C PHE A 96 -0.19 -0.94 -1.24
N TYR A 97 -0.62 -0.68 -2.49
CA TYR A 97 -2.04 -0.77 -2.85
C TYR A 97 -2.63 -2.15 -2.59
N ASP A 98 -1.97 -3.22 -3.03
CA ASP A 98 -2.43 -4.59 -2.80
C ASP A 98 -2.60 -4.89 -1.31
N LYS A 99 -1.64 -4.44 -0.49
CA LYS A 99 -1.69 -4.60 0.96
C LYS A 99 -2.88 -3.85 1.58
N LEU A 100 -3.19 -2.64 1.09
CA LEU A 100 -4.37 -1.91 1.54
C LEU A 100 -5.66 -2.61 1.15
N ARG A 101 -5.75 -3.06 -0.10
CA ARG A 101 -6.93 -3.77 -0.61
C ARG A 101 -7.22 -5.01 0.22
N GLN A 102 -6.20 -5.83 0.50
CA GLN A 102 -6.33 -7.00 1.38
C GLN A 102 -6.80 -6.63 2.79
N LYS A 103 -6.31 -5.53 3.36
CA LYS A 103 -6.80 -5.04 4.67
C LYS A 103 -8.27 -4.61 4.60
N MET A 104 -8.68 -3.91 3.53
CA MET A 104 -10.06 -3.47 3.35
C MET A 104 -11.01 -4.64 3.20
N GLU A 105 -10.69 -5.60 2.33
CA GLU A 105 -11.45 -6.83 2.12
C GLU A 105 -11.55 -7.65 3.42
N ALA A 106 -10.44 -7.87 4.12
CA ALA A 106 -10.44 -8.62 5.38
C ALA A 106 -11.26 -7.94 6.49
N LEU A 107 -11.31 -6.60 6.54
CA LEU A 107 -12.16 -5.87 7.48
C LEU A 107 -13.63 -5.98 7.09
N ASN A 108 -13.94 -5.82 5.80
CA ASN A 108 -15.29 -5.96 5.28
C ASN A 108 -15.86 -7.35 5.57
N ASP A 109 -15.09 -8.41 5.32
CA ASP A 109 -15.49 -9.79 5.58
C ASP A 109 -15.75 -10.03 7.08
N GLN A 110 -14.91 -9.49 7.96
CA GLN A 110 -15.13 -9.57 9.41
C GLN A 110 -16.42 -8.88 9.84
N PHE A 111 -16.77 -7.73 9.25
CA PHE A 111 -18.06 -7.08 9.49
C PHE A 111 -19.22 -7.90 8.94
N LEU A 112 -19.12 -8.45 7.73
CA LEU A 112 -20.16 -9.29 7.14
C LEU A 112 -20.44 -10.53 7.98
N VAL A 113 -19.41 -11.21 8.49
CA VAL A 113 -19.56 -12.37 9.40
C VAL A 113 -20.29 -11.97 10.70
N LEU A 114 -20.04 -10.77 11.23
CA LEU A 114 -20.78 -10.29 12.40
C LEU A 114 -22.24 -10.02 12.07
N LEU A 115 -22.51 -9.35 10.94
CA LEU A 115 -23.87 -9.03 10.50
C LEU A 115 -24.69 -10.28 10.20
N ASP A 116 -24.13 -11.24 9.47
CA ASP A 116 -24.79 -12.51 9.13
C ASP A 116 -25.21 -13.28 10.39
N ARG A 117 -24.33 -13.35 11.40
CA ARG A 117 -24.64 -14.00 12.68
C ARG A 117 -25.67 -13.22 13.51
N ILE A 118 -25.74 -11.90 13.38
CA ILE A 118 -26.78 -11.07 14.01
C ILE A 118 -28.13 -11.29 13.33
N ASP A 119 -28.17 -11.44 12.01
CA ASP A 119 -29.40 -11.58 11.23
C ASP A 119 -29.94 -13.02 11.19
N GLN A 120 -29.10 -14.02 11.49
CA GLN A 120 -29.48 -15.43 11.49
C GLN A 120 -30.69 -15.72 12.42
N PRO A 121 -31.80 -16.29 11.92
CA PRO A 121 -32.97 -16.61 12.75
C PRO A 121 -32.65 -17.73 13.75
N THR A 122 -33.22 -17.66 14.96
CA THR A 122 -33.09 -18.68 16.00
C THR A 122 -34.32 -19.58 16.01
N GLY A 123 -34.13 -20.90 15.93
CA GLY A 123 -35.23 -21.87 15.79
C GLY A 123 -35.78 -22.43 17.10
N ASN A 124 -34.94 -22.51 18.13
CA ASN A 124 -35.30 -23.00 19.47
C ASN A 124 -34.87 -21.99 20.57
N ILE A 125 -35.26 -22.24 21.82
CA ILE A 125 -34.96 -21.35 22.96
C ILE A 125 -33.46 -21.39 23.32
N GLU A 126 -32.82 -22.55 23.17
CA GLU A 126 -31.40 -22.78 23.42
C GLU A 126 -30.50 -21.93 22.51
N ASP A 127 -30.77 -21.95 21.20
CA ASP A 127 -30.12 -21.16 20.15
C ASP A 127 -30.28 -19.66 20.45
N MET A 128 -31.47 -19.25 20.93
CA MET A 128 -31.74 -17.87 21.31
C MET A 128 -30.90 -17.45 22.54
N LEU A 129 -30.74 -18.33 23.53
CA LEU A 129 -29.90 -18.08 24.70
C LEU A 129 -28.42 -18.01 24.31
N GLU A 130 -27.94 -18.93 23.47
CA GLU A 130 -26.57 -18.91 22.96
C GLU A 130 -26.29 -17.61 22.19
N LYS A 131 -27.19 -17.23 21.27
CA LYS A 131 -27.08 -16.00 20.50
C LYS A 131 -27.07 -14.77 21.41
N LYS A 132 -27.89 -14.73 22.46
CA LYS A 132 -27.89 -13.63 23.45
C LYS A 132 -26.57 -13.52 24.20
N VAL A 133 -25.96 -14.64 24.59
CA VAL A 133 -24.63 -14.65 25.23
C VAL A 133 -23.57 -14.16 24.24
N TRP A 134 -23.61 -14.62 22.99
CA TRP A 134 -22.70 -14.18 21.94
C TRP A 134 -22.85 -12.68 21.65
N CYS A 135 -24.07 -12.14 21.58
CA CYS A 135 -24.35 -10.72 21.35
C CYS A 135 -23.69 -9.82 22.40
N ARG A 136 -23.52 -10.28 23.65
CA ARG A 136 -22.77 -9.54 24.68
C ARG A 136 -21.29 -9.34 24.33
N THR A 137 -20.73 -10.19 23.47
CA THR A 137 -19.33 -10.10 23.00
C THR A 137 -19.17 -9.20 21.78
N VAL A 138 -20.26 -8.91 21.05
CA VAL A 138 -20.25 -8.14 19.81
C VAL A 138 -19.71 -6.72 19.98
N PRO A 139 -20.09 -5.93 21.03
CA PRO A 139 -19.55 -4.59 21.22
C PRO A 139 -18.02 -4.55 21.29
N LYS A 140 -17.40 -5.52 21.98
CA LYS A 140 -15.93 -5.63 22.06
C LYS A 140 -15.30 -5.95 20.71
N LYS A 141 -15.96 -6.78 19.88
CA LYS A 141 -15.49 -7.11 18.53
C LYS A 141 -15.58 -5.88 17.61
N ILE A 142 -16.69 -5.15 17.67
CA ILE A 142 -16.87 -3.89 16.93
C ILE A 142 -15.80 -2.88 17.34
N GLU A 143 -15.52 -2.72 18.63
CA GLU A 143 -14.48 -1.81 19.11
C GLU A 143 -13.10 -2.14 18.53
N ARG A 144 -12.72 -3.42 18.51
CA ARG A 144 -11.47 -3.87 17.88
C ARG A 144 -11.46 -3.54 16.38
N LEU A 145 -12.53 -3.86 15.66
CA LEU A 145 -12.62 -3.57 14.22
C LEU A 145 -12.57 -2.06 13.94
N SER A 146 -13.25 -1.22 14.74
CA SER A 146 -13.17 0.23 14.62
C SER A 146 -11.73 0.76 14.80
N HIS A 147 -10.94 0.15 15.69
CA HIS A 147 -9.53 0.51 15.83
C HIS A 147 -8.73 0.17 14.57
N GLU A 148 -8.93 -1.02 14.01
CA GLU A 148 -8.31 -1.45 12.75
C GLU A 148 -8.73 -0.53 11.58
N VAL A 149 -9.98 -0.07 11.53
CA VAL A 149 -10.48 0.90 10.54
C VAL A 149 -9.81 2.27 10.68
N ASN A 150 -9.49 2.72 11.90
CA ASN A 150 -8.76 3.98 12.10
C ASN A 150 -7.30 3.88 11.61
N ILE A 151 -6.66 2.72 11.78
CA ILE A 151 -5.34 2.46 11.21
C ILE A 151 -5.43 2.46 9.68
N LEU A 152 -6.39 1.73 9.10
CA LEU A 152 -6.64 1.72 7.66
C LEU A 152 -6.83 3.14 7.10
N ARG A 153 -7.64 3.97 7.78
CA ARG A 153 -7.86 5.37 7.39
C ARG A 153 -6.55 6.16 7.36
N SER A 154 -5.65 5.91 8.31
CA SER A 154 -4.33 6.55 8.37
C SER A 154 -3.44 6.06 7.22
N ASP A 155 -3.42 4.76 6.95
CA ASP A 155 -2.66 4.17 5.84
C ASP A 155 -3.16 4.69 4.48
N CYS A 156 -4.48 4.81 4.27
CA CYS A 156 -5.07 5.38 3.05
C CYS A 156 -4.66 6.84 2.82
N LYS A 157 -4.52 7.64 3.89
CA LYS A 157 -4.03 9.02 3.80
C LYS A 157 -2.58 9.09 3.34
N LEU A 158 -1.74 8.13 3.74
CA LEU A 158 -0.36 8.06 3.28
C LEU A 158 -0.32 7.80 1.77
N ILE A 159 -1.17 6.91 1.26
CA ILE A 159 -1.25 6.64 -0.17
C ILE A 159 -1.74 7.84 -0.97
N ALA A 160 -2.71 8.61 -0.46
CA ALA A 160 -3.22 9.80 -1.16
C ALA A 160 -2.12 10.80 -1.53
N SER A 161 -0.98 10.81 -0.81
CA SER A 161 0.17 11.65 -1.13
C SER A 161 0.87 11.30 -2.47
N PHE A 162 0.70 10.07 -2.97
CA PHE A 162 1.29 9.61 -4.24
C PHE A 162 0.40 9.87 -5.46
N ASN A 163 -0.71 10.58 -5.30
CA ASN A 163 -1.58 11.08 -6.37
C ASN A 163 -2.09 10.02 -7.38
N ARG A 164 -2.19 8.75 -6.96
CA ARG A 164 -2.91 7.70 -7.69
C ARG A 164 -4.30 7.54 -7.09
N ASN A 165 -5.33 7.69 -7.93
CA ASN A 165 -6.71 7.44 -7.53
C ASN A 165 -6.93 5.96 -7.20
N MET A 166 -7.74 5.69 -6.18
CA MET A 166 -8.32 4.36 -5.98
C MET A 166 -9.30 4.06 -7.11
N ASP A 167 -9.43 2.78 -7.44
CA ASP A 167 -10.49 2.32 -8.33
C ASP A 167 -11.87 2.43 -7.66
N ASP A 168 -12.94 2.44 -8.46
CA ASP A 168 -14.32 2.61 -7.96
C ASP A 168 -14.73 1.48 -7.00
N ASP A 169 -14.30 0.24 -7.26
CA ASP A 169 -14.58 -0.92 -6.40
C ASP A 169 -13.86 -0.84 -5.05
N ASP A 170 -12.59 -0.41 -5.06
CA ASP A 170 -11.80 -0.20 -3.84
C ASP A 170 -12.37 0.96 -3.02
N PHE A 171 -12.82 2.03 -3.69
CA PHE A 171 -13.49 3.16 -3.07
C PHE A 171 -14.82 2.77 -2.42
N SER A 172 -15.64 1.96 -3.10
CA SER A 172 -16.89 1.40 -2.57
C SER A 172 -16.63 0.55 -1.33
N THR A 173 -15.63 -0.33 -1.39
CA THR A 173 -15.25 -1.20 -0.26
C THR A 173 -14.75 -0.38 0.93
N TYR A 174 -13.90 0.62 0.69
CA TYR A 174 -13.45 1.55 1.71
C TYR A 174 -14.64 2.22 2.41
N TRP A 175 -15.60 2.75 1.66
CA TRP A 175 -16.78 3.40 2.23
C TRP A 175 -17.66 2.45 3.04
N ARG A 176 -17.88 1.22 2.57
CA ARG A 176 -18.62 0.20 3.33
C ARG A 176 -17.97 -0.06 4.69
N VAL A 177 -16.65 -0.26 4.71
CA VAL A 177 -15.89 -0.47 5.94
C VAL A 177 -15.98 0.73 6.88
N GLN A 178 -15.89 1.96 6.35
CA GLN A 178 -16.03 3.18 7.15
C GLN A 178 -17.43 3.29 7.77
N VAL A 179 -18.49 3.02 7.01
CA VAL A 179 -19.88 3.10 7.48
C VAL A 179 -20.16 2.03 8.55
N CYS A 180 -19.71 0.79 8.36
CA CYS A 180 -19.84 -0.27 9.36
C CYS A 180 -19.13 0.09 10.68
N SER A 181 -18.01 0.81 10.63
CA SER A 181 -17.33 1.29 11.84
C SER A 181 -18.07 2.43 12.56
N ALA A 182 -18.91 3.19 11.84
CA ALA A 182 -19.70 4.31 12.39
C ALA A 182 -20.93 3.85 13.17
N PHE A 183 -21.28 2.56 13.14
CA PHE A 183 -22.37 1.97 13.94
C PHE A 183 -22.22 2.29 15.45
N ARG A 184 -20.97 2.51 15.92
CA ARG A 184 -20.64 2.96 17.29
C ARG A 184 -21.27 4.31 17.69
N TYR A 185 -21.67 5.16 16.74
CA TYR A 185 -22.24 6.48 17.02
C TYR A 185 -23.78 6.50 17.10
N MET A 186 -24.46 5.42 16.75
CA MET A 186 -25.93 5.33 16.82
C MET A 186 -26.45 4.76 18.15
N ASP A 187 -25.56 4.31 19.06
CA ASP A 187 -25.89 3.77 20.38
C ASP A 187 -26.31 4.84 21.42
N GLY A 188 -26.95 5.93 20.97
CA GLY A 188 -27.72 6.84 21.82
C GLY A 188 -29.22 6.58 21.78
N LEU A 189 -29.72 5.90 20.75
CA LEU A 189 -31.15 5.66 20.54
C LEU A 189 -31.34 4.26 19.95
N THR A 190 -32.09 3.42 20.68
CA THR A 190 -32.72 2.17 20.21
C THR A 190 -31.89 0.86 20.18
N LEU A 191 -31.35 0.46 21.33
CA LEU A 191 -31.07 -0.96 21.63
C LEU A 191 -32.28 -1.73 22.21
N TYR A 192 -33.45 -1.09 22.29
CA TYR A 192 -34.71 -1.76 22.63
C TYR A 192 -35.74 -1.47 21.54
N GLY A 193 -35.93 -2.44 20.64
CA GLY A 193 -37.17 -2.52 19.87
C GLY A 193 -37.15 -1.87 18.50
N ARG A 194 -36.14 -2.15 17.66
CA ARG A 194 -36.32 -2.33 16.21
C ARG A 194 -35.08 -2.95 15.59
N VAL A 195 -35.30 -4.07 14.93
CA VAL A 195 -34.46 -4.60 13.86
C VAL A 195 -34.23 -3.47 12.86
N PHE A 196 -33.08 -2.77 12.94
CA PHE A 196 -32.60 -1.90 11.86
C PHE A 196 -31.69 -2.73 10.95
N CYS A 197 -32.32 -3.77 10.40
CA CYS A 197 -32.02 -4.28 9.07
C CYS A 197 -32.71 -3.30 8.10
N PHE A 198 -32.11 -3.04 6.94
CA PHE A 198 -32.43 -2.02 5.92
C PHE A 198 -31.65 -0.69 6.02
N VAL A 199 -31.06 -0.32 4.88
CA VAL A 199 -30.49 0.98 4.52
C VAL A 199 -29.00 1.19 4.85
N CYS A 200 -28.13 0.40 4.22
CA CYS A 200 -26.88 0.94 3.63
C CYS A 200 -26.44 0.26 2.32
N LEU A 201 -27.26 -0.64 1.77
CA LEU A 201 -27.10 -1.18 0.41
C LEU A 201 -28.46 -1.31 -0.25
N LYS A 202 -28.91 -0.22 -0.87
CA LYS A 202 -29.72 -0.26 -2.10
C LYS A 202 -29.11 0.76 -3.05
#